data_AF-A0A960CHT6-F1
#
_entry.id   AF-A0A960CHT6-F1
#
_cell.length_a   1.000
_cell.length_b   1.000
_cell.length_c   1.000
_cell.angle_alpha   90.00
_cell.angle_beta   90.00
_cell.angle_gamma   90.00
#
_symmetry.space_group_name_H-M   'P 1'
#
loop_
_entity.id
_entity.type
_entity.pdbx_description
1 polymer ?
#
loop_
_entity_poly.entity_id
_entity_poly.type
_entity_poly.pdbx_seq_one_letter_code
_entity_poly.pdbx_strand_id
1 'polypeptide(L)'
;MGHKYSRDEILDGALQAALAEGLSQLTFGRLARRLGVSDRVIVYYFPSKTELIVAILGDVAVQLQTVLAGAFTAPAAGHLELARQAWPVLATAETDPIFGLYFEAIGQATAGIEPFAGLAGQLTEGWIGWLSGFFTGDAQTCRAEAAATLALLDGLLMMRQLAGAATADRAARVLGFM
;
A
#
# COMPACT_ATOMS: atom_id res chain seq x y z
N MET A 1 28.51 -22.45 -2.65
CA MET A 1 28.74 -21.01 -2.35
C MET A 1 27.45 -20.48 -1.75
N GLY A 2 27.45 -20.09 -0.48
CA GLY A 2 26.24 -19.65 0.22
C GLY A 2 25.70 -18.36 -0.41
N HIS A 3 24.38 -18.29 -0.60
CA HIS A 3 23.72 -17.08 -1.10
C HIS A 3 24.03 -15.91 -0.16
N LYS A 4 24.71 -14.88 -0.67
CA LYS A 4 25.08 -13.67 0.08
C LYS A 4 23.87 -12.82 0.50
N TYR A 5 22.69 -13.13 -0.03
CA TYR A 5 21.45 -12.39 0.19
C TYR A 5 20.30 -13.35 0.53
N SER A 6 19.48 -12.98 1.51
CA SER A 6 18.23 -13.62 1.86
C SER A 6 17.08 -13.13 0.98
N ARG A 7 15.93 -13.82 1.05
CA ARG A 7 14.69 -13.40 0.36
C ARG A 7 14.29 -11.98 0.78
N ASP A 8 14.38 -11.69 2.07
CA ASP A 8 13.92 -10.43 2.65
C ASP A 8 14.86 -9.28 2.28
N GLU A 9 16.18 -9.50 2.26
CA GLU A 9 17.13 -8.48 1.79
C GLU A 9 16.94 -8.12 0.30
N ILE A 10 16.54 -9.11 -0.52
CA ILE A 10 16.20 -8.85 -1.93
C ILE A 10 14.87 -8.10 -2.04
N LEU A 11 13.89 -8.44 -1.20
CA LEU A 11 12.59 -7.77 -1.15
C LEU A 11 12.74 -6.31 -0.74
N ASP A 12 13.51 -6.04 0.32
CA ASP A 12 13.85 -4.69 0.77
C ASP A 12 14.53 -3.91 -0.34
N GLY A 13 15.52 -4.52 -1.01
CA GLY A 13 16.19 -3.92 -2.16
C GLY A 13 15.22 -3.58 -3.30
N ALA A 14 14.24 -4.44 -3.54
CA ALA A 14 13.22 -4.27 -4.57
C ALA A 14 12.22 -3.16 -4.21
N LEU A 15 11.77 -3.10 -2.94
CA LEU A 15 10.94 -2.01 -2.43
C LEU A 15 11.68 -0.67 -2.55
N GLN A 16 12.95 -0.59 -2.14
CA GLN A 16 13.76 0.63 -2.28
C GLN A 16 13.95 1.05 -3.74
N ALA A 17 14.11 0.08 -4.66
CA ALA A 17 14.15 0.38 -6.09
C ALA A 17 12.81 0.90 -6.60
N ALA A 18 11.70 0.31 -6.16
CA ALA A 18 10.36 0.70 -6.57
C ALA A 18 9.97 2.08 -6.03
N LEU A 19 10.31 2.40 -4.78
CA LEU A 19 10.09 3.73 -4.20
C LEU A 19 10.91 4.82 -4.92
N ALA A 20 12.09 4.49 -5.44
CA ALA A 20 12.97 5.43 -6.12
C ALA A 20 12.64 5.63 -7.61
N GLU A 21 12.23 4.57 -8.32
CA GLU A 21 12.10 4.56 -9.78
C GLU A 21 10.69 4.19 -10.29
N GLY A 22 9.78 3.76 -9.41
CA GLY A 22 8.46 3.24 -9.74
C GLY A 22 8.41 1.71 -9.98
N LEU A 23 7.24 1.10 -9.75
CA LEU A 23 6.97 -0.33 -9.96
C LEU A 23 7.09 -0.73 -11.44
N SER A 24 6.66 0.15 -12.34
CA SER A 24 6.72 -0.08 -13.79
C SER A 24 8.17 -0.30 -14.28
N GLN A 25 9.13 0.43 -13.70
CA GLN A 25 10.56 0.36 -14.05
C GLN A 25 11.29 -0.83 -13.42
N LEU A 26 10.68 -1.51 -12.44
CA LEU A 26 11.30 -2.64 -11.76
C LEU A 26 11.47 -3.83 -12.71
N THR A 27 12.72 -4.28 -12.86
CA THR A 27 13.09 -5.47 -13.64
C THR A 27 14.16 -6.26 -12.88
N PHE A 28 14.24 -7.58 -13.10
CA PHE A 28 15.23 -8.42 -12.43
C PHE A 28 16.66 -7.96 -12.72
N GLY A 29 16.98 -7.63 -13.99
CA GLY A 29 18.30 -7.13 -14.33
C GLY A 29 18.67 -5.81 -13.67
N ARG A 30 17.72 -4.88 -13.49
CA ARG A 30 17.97 -3.63 -12.73
C ARG A 30 18.19 -3.92 -11.25
N LEU A 31 17.32 -4.74 -10.66
CA LEU A 31 17.41 -5.12 -9.26
C LEU A 31 18.72 -5.88 -8.97
N ALA A 32 19.13 -6.78 -9.86
CA ALA A 32 20.38 -7.54 -9.75
C ALA A 32 21.59 -6.61 -9.76
N ARG A 33 21.64 -5.66 -10.70
CA ARG A 33 22.69 -4.63 -10.74
C ARG A 33 22.71 -3.78 -9.47
N ARG A 34 21.54 -3.36 -8.98
CA ARG A 34 21.42 -2.56 -7.76
C ARG A 34 21.95 -3.31 -6.53
N LEU A 35 21.64 -4.59 -6.43
CA LEU A 35 22.03 -5.44 -5.30
C LEU A 35 23.41 -6.07 -5.45
N GLY A 36 24.06 -5.94 -6.61
CA GLY A 36 25.34 -6.61 -6.89
C GLY A 36 25.22 -8.14 -6.89
N VAL A 37 24.06 -8.66 -7.29
CA VAL A 37 23.79 -10.11 -7.43
C VAL A 37 23.55 -10.48 -8.89
N SER A 38 23.47 -11.78 -9.18
CA SER A 38 23.02 -12.24 -10.51
C SER A 38 21.50 -12.35 -10.56
N ASP A 39 20.90 -12.17 -11.74
CA ASP A 39 19.46 -12.37 -11.98
C ASP A 39 18.98 -13.75 -11.49
N ARG A 40 19.82 -14.78 -11.59
CA ARG A 40 19.52 -16.13 -11.09
C ARG A 40 19.21 -16.17 -9.58
N VAL A 41 19.84 -15.31 -8.79
CA VAL A 41 19.58 -15.20 -7.35
C VAL A 41 18.20 -14.60 -7.11
N ILE A 42 17.81 -13.59 -7.89
CA ILE A 42 16.47 -12.99 -7.77
C ILE A 42 15.41 -13.99 -8.18
N VAL A 43 15.58 -14.66 -9.33
CA VAL A 43 14.65 -15.67 -9.85
C VAL A 43 14.46 -16.82 -8.87
N TYR A 44 15.51 -17.20 -8.12
CA TYR A 44 15.42 -18.25 -7.11
C TYR A 44 14.40 -17.93 -6.01
N TYR A 45 14.30 -16.66 -5.59
CA TYR A 45 13.36 -16.21 -4.55
C TYR A 45 12.03 -15.67 -5.10
N PHE A 46 12.06 -15.12 -6.30
CA PHE A 46 10.93 -14.53 -7.00
C PHE A 46 10.89 -15.07 -8.44
N PRO A 47 10.27 -16.24 -8.66
CA PRO A 47 10.14 -16.88 -9.96
C PRO A 47 9.61 -16.00 -11.10
N SER A 48 8.82 -14.97 -10.79
CA SER A 48 8.26 -14.05 -11.79
C SER A 48 8.23 -12.60 -11.32
N LYS A 49 8.20 -11.65 -12.27
CA LYS A 49 7.99 -10.22 -11.96
C LYS A 49 6.68 -10.00 -11.20
N THR A 50 5.64 -10.77 -11.53
CA THR A 50 4.36 -10.76 -10.81
C THR A 50 4.54 -11.14 -9.36
N GLU A 51 5.22 -12.24 -9.05
CA GLU A 51 5.47 -12.65 -7.67
C GLU A 51 6.32 -11.65 -6.88
N LEU A 52 7.30 -11.01 -7.53
CA LEU A 52 8.06 -9.92 -6.92
C LEU A 52 7.16 -8.72 -6.58
N ILE A 53 6.28 -8.31 -7.51
CA ILE A 53 5.34 -7.21 -7.28
C ILE A 53 4.35 -7.56 -6.15
N VAL A 54 3.81 -8.78 -6.14
CA VAL A 54 2.92 -9.25 -5.07
C VAL A 54 3.64 -9.21 -3.73
N ALA A 55 4.89 -9.65 -3.67
CA ALA A 55 5.68 -9.61 -2.45
C ALA A 55 5.92 -8.17 -1.97
N ILE A 56 6.24 -7.24 -2.87
CA ILE A 56 6.42 -5.82 -2.54
C ILE A 56 5.12 -5.23 -1.99
N LEU A 57 4.00 -5.41 -2.71
CA LEU A 57 2.71 -4.85 -2.30
C LEU A 57 2.22 -5.46 -0.98
N GLY A 58 2.47 -6.75 -0.77
CA GLY A 58 2.17 -7.43 0.49
C GLY A 58 2.98 -6.90 1.66
N ASP A 59 4.29 -6.68 1.48
CA ASP A 59 5.15 -6.12 2.51
C ASP A 59 4.73 -4.68 2.87
N VAL A 60 4.47 -3.84 1.86
CA VAL A 60 3.91 -2.49 2.05
C VAL A 60 2.58 -2.54 2.82
N ALA A 61 1.69 -3.47 2.48
CA ALA A 61 0.41 -3.61 3.17
C ALA A 61 0.62 -3.96 4.66
N VAL A 62 1.52 -4.89 4.98
CA VAL A 62 1.83 -5.27 6.37
C VAL A 62 2.41 -4.09 7.15
N GLN A 63 3.33 -3.32 6.55
CA GLN A 63 3.89 -2.12 7.18
C GLN A 63 2.81 -1.08 7.50
N LEU A 64 1.93 -0.79 6.53
CA LEU A 64 0.83 0.16 6.73
C LEU A 64 -0.18 -0.33 7.77
N GLN A 65 -0.56 -1.62 7.74
CA GLN A 65 -1.42 -2.22 8.75
C GLN A 65 -0.82 -2.14 10.16
N THR A 66 0.50 -2.32 10.29
CA THR A 66 1.19 -2.19 11.57
C THR A 66 1.11 -0.76 12.12
N VAL A 67 1.36 0.24 11.26
CA VAL A 67 1.23 1.66 11.62
C VAL A 67 -0.20 2.00 12.03
N LEU A 68 -1.19 1.57 11.24
CA LEU A 68 -2.60 1.83 11.47
C LEU A 68 -3.14 1.11 12.71
N ALA A 69 -2.72 -0.13 12.98
CA ALA A 69 -3.12 -0.86 14.18
C ALA A 69 -2.70 -0.12 15.47
N GLY A 70 -1.58 0.61 15.44
CA GLY A 70 -1.16 1.48 16.54
C GLY A 70 -2.08 2.69 16.76
N ALA A 71 -2.77 3.16 15.71
CA ALA A 71 -3.73 4.27 15.78
C ALA A 71 -5.15 3.81 16.18
N PHE A 72 -5.54 2.58 15.83
CA PHE A 72 -6.87 2.04 16.07
C PHE A 72 -6.98 1.36 17.45
N THR A 73 -7.07 2.18 18.50
CA THR A 73 -7.07 1.70 19.89
C THR A 73 -8.41 1.15 20.39
N ALA A 74 -9.50 1.44 19.68
CA ALA A 74 -10.85 0.97 20.00
C ALA A 74 -11.67 0.84 18.71
N PRO A 75 -12.75 0.04 18.70
CA PRO A 75 -13.64 -0.01 17.55
C PRO A 75 -14.23 1.37 17.24
N ALA A 76 -14.23 1.74 15.98
CA ALA A 76 -14.80 3.00 15.51
C ALA A 76 -16.34 2.90 15.41
N ALA A 77 -17.04 4.00 15.69
CA ALA A 77 -18.49 4.07 15.52
C ALA A 77 -18.93 4.12 14.05
N GLY A 78 -18.01 4.44 13.14
CA GLY A 78 -18.25 4.49 11.69
C GLY A 78 -17.03 4.99 10.92
N HIS A 79 -17.10 4.95 9.60
CA HIS A 79 -15.97 5.21 8.69
C HIS A 79 -15.30 6.57 8.90
N LEU A 80 -16.04 7.63 9.21
CA LEU A 80 -15.46 8.95 9.47
C LEU A 80 -14.57 8.96 10.70
N GLU A 81 -14.91 8.17 11.72
CA GLU A 81 -14.09 8.06 12.93
C GLU A 81 -12.83 7.23 12.68
N LEU A 82 -12.95 6.10 11.99
CA LEU A 82 -11.78 5.29 11.65
C LEU A 82 -10.81 6.07 10.76
N ALA A 83 -11.35 6.80 9.77
CA ALA A 83 -10.54 7.61 8.86
C ALA A 83 -9.87 8.80 9.57
N ARG A 84 -10.53 9.41 10.56
CA ARG A 84 -9.93 10.43 11.45
C ARG A 84 -8.76 9.88 12.27
N GLN A 85 -8.87 8.64 12.76
CA GLN A 85 -7.77 7.99 13.48
C GLN A 85 -6.61 7.64 12.55
N ALA A 86 -6.90 7.23 11.31
CA ALA A 86 -5.90 6.86 10.31
C ALA A 86 -5.13 8.07 9.75
N TRP A 87 -5.81 9.21 9.55
CA TRP A 87 -5.26 10.35 8.83
C TRP A 87 -3.90 10.85 9.35
N PRO A 88 -3.69 11.07 10.66
CA PRO A 88 -2.42 11.61 11.17
C PRO A 88 -1.22 10.69 10.95
N VAL A 89 -1.43 9.38 10.84
CA VAL A 89 -0.35 8.41 10.62
C VAL A 89 -0.13 8.08 9.14
N LEU A 90 -1.11 8.37 8.28
CA LEU A 90 -1.00 8.14 6.82
C LEU A 90 -0.62 9.40 6.04
N ALA A 91 -1.02 10.59 6.48
CA ALA A 91 -0.80 11.85 5.78
C ALA A 91 0.52 12.53 6.21
N THR A 92 1.62 11.79 6.11
CA THR A 92 2.96 12.23 6.54
C THR A 92 3.94 12.27 5.35
N ALA A 93 4.99 13.09 5.46
CA ALA A 93 6.00 13.15 4.39
C ALA A 93 6.75 11.82 4.23
N GLU A 94 6.84 11.05 5.32
CA GLU A 94 7.48 9.75 5.41
C GLU A 94 6.68 8.66 4.67
N THR A 95 5.35 8.74 4.68
CA THR A 95 4.45 7.79 4.02
C THR A 95 4.10 8.17 2.58
N ASP A 96 4.32 9.43 2.18
CA ASP A 96 4.02 9.91 0.81
C ASP A 96 4.67 9.07 -0.30
N PRO A 97 5.94 8.62 -0.23
CA PRO A 97 6.52 7.75 -1.24
C PRO A 97 5.82 6.39 -1.36
N ILE A 98 5.36 5.84 -0.23
CA ILE A 98 4.63 4.56 -0.20
C ILE A 98 3.28 4.72 -0.92
N PHE A 99 2.56 5.82 -0.66
CA PHE A 99 1.31 6.10 -1.36
C PHE A 99 1.51 6.43 -2.83
N GLY A 100 2.63 7.05 -3.22
CA GLY A 100 3.01 7.18 -4.63
C GLY A 100 3.12 5.82 -5.33
N LEU A 101 3.77 4.85 -4.70
CA LEU A 101 3.91 3.49 -5.19
C LEU A 101 2.56 2.76 -5.30
N TYR A 102 1.74 2.89 -4.25
CA TYR A 102 0.40 2.32 -4.18
C TYR A 102 -0.50 2.87 -5.29
N PHE A 103 -0.50 4.19 -5.52
CA PHE A 103 -1.30 4.81 -6.57
C PHE A 103 -0.77 4.53 -7.99
N GLU A 104 0.53 4.31 -8.17
CA GLU A 104 1.04 3.74 -9.42
C GLU A 104 0.40 2.37 -9.68
N ALA A 105 0.40 1.47 -8.69
CA ALA A 105 -0.19 0.14 -8.83
C ALA A 105 -1.71 0.19 -9.12
N ILE A 106 -2.46 1.05 -8.42
CA ILE A 106 -3.90 1.26 -8.69
C ILE A 106 -4.10 1.83 -10.09
N GLY A 107 -3.31 2.82 -10.50
CA GLY A 107 -3.39 3.41 -11.84
C GLY A 107 -3.19 2.37 -12.93
N GLN A 108 -2.19 1.48 -12.77
CA GLN A 108 -1.96 0.37 -13.70
C GLN A 108 -3.13 -0.63 -13.69
N ALA A 109 -3.65 -0.99 -12.52
CA ALA A 109 -4.76 -1.92 -12.40
C ALA A 109 -6.04 -1.40 -13.05
N THR A 110 -6.39 -0.14 -12.81
CA THR A 110 -7.57 0.52 -13.38
C THR A 110 -7.45 0.72 -14.89
N ALA A 111 -6.22 0.84 -15.41
CA ALA A 111 -5.93 0.83 -16.84
C ALA A 111 -5.97 -0.58 -17.48
N GLY A 112 -6.22 -1.64 -16.69
CA GLY A 112 -6.26 -3.02 -17.18
C GLY A 112 -4.89 -3.61 -17.49
N ILE A 113 -3.81 -3.07 -16.92
CA ILE A 113 -2.44 -3.51 -17.17
C ILE A 113 -2.04 -4.62 -16.20
N GLU A 114 -1.60 -5.75 -16.75
CA GLU A 114 -1.09 -6.87 -15.95
C GLU A 114 0.34 -6.60 -15.42
N PRO A 115 0.69 -7.13 -14.23
CA PRO A 115 -0.12 -8.00 -13.37
C PRO A 115 -1.11 -7.27 -12.45
N PHE A 116 -1.14 -5.93 -12.48
CA PHE A 116 -1.87 -5.14 -11.49
C PHE A 116 -3.39 -5.35 -11.58
N ALA A 117 -3.92 -5.47 -12.79
CA ALA A 117 -5.34 -5.76 -13.02
C ALA A 117 -5.79 -7.06 -12.34
N GLY A 118 -5.02 -8.15 -12.49
CA GLY A 118 -5.31 -9.43 -11.84
C GLY A 118 -5.18 -9.41 -10.31
N LEU A 119 -4.39 -8.48 -9.75
CA LEU A 119 -4.10 -8.41 -8.31
C LEU A 119 -5.03 -7.47 -7.53
N ALA A 120 -5.54 -6.41 -8.16
CA ALA A 120 -6.22 -5.32 -7.45
C ALA A 120 -7.45 -5.76 -6.67
N GLY A 121 -8.26 -6.68 -7.22
CA GLY A 121 -9.45 -7.20 -6.53
C GLY A 121 -9.11 -7.87 -5.20
N GLN A 122 -8.12 -8.76 -5.20
CA GLN A 122 -7.69 -9.47 -3.99
C GLN A 122 -7.05 -8.54 -2.95
N LEU A 123 -6.22 -7.59 -3.38
CA LEU A 123 -5.58 -6.63 -2.48
C LEU A 123 -6.62 -5.71 -1.82
N THR A 124 -7.57 -5.21 -2.60
CA THR A 124 -8.67 -4.36 -2.08
C THR A 124 -9.54 -5.14 -1.11
N GLU A 125 -9.89 -6.38 -1.45
CA GLU A 125 -10.65 -7.27 -0.55
C GLU A 125 -9.92 -7.53 0.77
N GLY A 126 -8.59 -7.73 0.71
CA GLY A 126 -7.75 -7.90 1.90
C GLY A 126 -7.80 -6.69 2.83
N TRP A 127 -7.73 -5.48 2.26
CA TRP A 127 -7.86 -4.23 3.02
C TRP A 127 -9.25 -4.04 3.63
N ILE A 128 -10.32 -4.29 2.87
CA ILE A 128 -11.70 -4.21 3.38
C ILE A 128 -11.90 -5.22 4.52
N GLY A 129 -11.43 -6.46 4.34
CA GLY A 129 -11.50 -7.50 5.36
C GLY A 129 -10.78 -7.11 6.64
N TRP A 130 -9.54 -6.61 6.53
CA TRP A 130 -8.76 -6.17 7.67
C TRP A 130 -9.38 -4.96 8.39
N LEU A 131 -9.78 -3.92 7.65
CA LEU A 131 -10.44 -2.73 8.20
C LEU A 131 -11.79 -3.06 8.88
N SER A 132 -12.51 -4.07 8.38
CA SER A 132 -13.81 -4.48 8.95
C SER A 132 -13.69 -4.96 10.41
N GLY A 133 -12.51 -5.41 10.83
CA GLY A 133 -12.23 -5.83 12.21
C GLY A 133 -12.21 -4.68 13.22
N PHE A 134 -12.20 -3.42 12.77
CA PHE A 134 -12.21 -2.23 13.64
C PHE A 134 -13.61 -1.63 13.81
N PHE A 135 -14.66 -2.34 13.41
CA PHE A 135 -16.06 -1.94 13.60
C PHE A 135 -16.83 -2.98 14.42
N THR A 136 -17.89 -2.54 15.08
CA THR A 136 -18.85 -3.43 15.76
C THR A 136 -20.17 -3.48 15.00
N GLY A 137 -20.68 -4.68 14.73
CA GLY A 137 -21.93 -4.86 14.01
C GLY A 137 -21.99 -6.22 13.31
N ASP A 138 -22.97 -6.39 12.44
CA ASP A 138 -23.00 -7.52 11.52
C ASP A 138 -21.91 -7.38 10.44
N ALA A 139 -21.53 -8.51 9.84
CA ALA A 139 -20.42 -8.56 8.88
C ALA A 139 -20.66 -7.69 7.63
N GLN A 140 -21.90 -7.52 7.19
CA GLN A 140 -22.21 -6.71 6.01
C GLN A 140 -22.02 -5.23 6.32
N THR A 141 -22.51 -4.77 7.47
CA THR A 141 -22.33 -3.39 7.95
C THR A 141 -20.86 -3.06 8.16
N CYS A 142 -20.11 -3.91 8.89
CA CYS A 142 -18.68 -3.66 9.14
C CYS A 142 -17.87 -3.59 7.84
N ARG A 143 -18.18 -4.43 6.85
CA ARG A 143 -17.54 -4.38 5.53
C ARG A 143 -17.90 -3.13 4.73
N ALA A 144 -19.13 -2.65 4.82
CA ALA A 144 -19.55 -1.41 4.16
C ALA A 144 -18.82 -0.19 4.76
N GLU A 145 -18.71 -0.12 6.09
CA GLU A 145 -17.95 0.92 6.80
C GLU A 145 -16.45 0.87 6.46
N ALA A 146 -15.86 -0.32 6.37
CA ALA A 146 -14.49 -0.50 5.93
C ALA A 146 -14.25 -0.02 4.50
N ALA A 147 -15.14 -0.37 3.57
CA ALA A 147 -15.05 0.08 2.18
C ALA A 147 -15.21 1.61 2.06
N ALA A 148 -16.14 2.20 2.82
CA ALA A 148 -16.31 3.65 2.89
C ALA A 148 -15.07 4.36 3.45
N THR A 149 -14.44 3.78 4.47
CA THR A 149 -13.18 4.28 5.06
C THR A 149 -12.07 4.29 4.02
N LEU A 150 -11.86 3.18 3.32
CA LEU A 150 -10.84 3.05 2.29
C LEU A 150 -11.06 4.08 1.17
N ALA A 151 -12.29 4.19 0.65
CA ALA A 151 -12.63 5.12 -0.42
C ALA A 151 -12.35 6.59 -0.04
N LEU A 152 -12.66 6.98 1.21
CA LEU A 152 -12.40 8.33 1.68
C LEU A 152 -10.90 8.62 1.86
N LEU A 153 -10.17 7.69 2.47
CA LEU A 153 -8.72 7.83 2.66
C LEU A 153 -7.99 7.89 1.33
N ASP A 154 -8.30 6.98 0.40
CA ASP A 154 -7.68 6.94 -0.93
C ASP A 154 -7.88 8.26 -1.67
N GLY A 155 -9.09 8.82 -1.63
CA GLY A 155 -9.38 10.11 -2.26
C GLY A 155 -8.54 11.26 -1.69
N LEU A 156 -8.41 11.33 -0.37
CA LEU A 156 -7.64 12.38 0.30
C LEU A 156 -6.13 12.20 0.13
N LEU A 157 -5.63 10.97 0.21
CA LEU A 157 -4.22 10.65 0.01
C LEU A 157 -3.83 10.86 -1.46
N MET A 158 -4.68 10.50 -2.41
CA MET A 158 -4.46 10.83 -3.83
C MET A 158 -4.42 12.34 -4.03
N MET A 159 -5.34 13.09 -3.42
CA MET A 159 -5.32 14.55 -3.46
C MET A 159 -4.04 15.13 -2.87
N ARG A 160 -3.52 14.55 -1.79
CA ARG A 160 -2.23 14.94 -1.19
C ARG A 160 -1.08 14.76 -2.19
N GLN A 161 -1.05 13.66 -2.93
CA GLN A 161 -0.02 13.40 -3.95
C GLN A 161 -0.12 14.35 -5.15
N LEU A 162 -1.33 14.71 -5.57
CA LEU A 162 -1.56 15.48 -6.80
C LEU A 162 -1.60 17.00 -6.57
N ALA A 163 -2.15 17.44 -5.45
CA ALA A 163 -2.42 18.86 -5.14
C ALA A 163 -1.71 19.35 -3.86
N GLY A 164 -0.92 18.48 -3.23
CA GLY A 164 -0.11 18.78 -2.04
C GLY A 164 -0.85 18.65 -0.71
N ALA A 165 -0.07 18.46 0.35
CA ALA A 165 -0.50 18.32 1.75
C ALA A 165 -1.54 19.37 2.17
N ALA A 166 -1.26 20.65 1.95
CA ALA A 166 -2.13 21.73 2.39
C ALA A 166 -3.54 21.68 1.77
N THR A 167 -3.67 21.18 0.54
CA THR A 167 -4.96 21.02 -0.13
C THR A 167 -5.73 19.84 0.46
N ALA A 168 -5.06 18.72 0.67
CA ALA A 168 -5.65 17.54 1.31
C ALA A 168 -6.09 17.83 2.75
N ASP A 169 -5.28 18.55 3.55
CA ASP A 169 -5.63 18.92 4.94
C ASP A 169 -6.82 19.87 5.01
N ARG A 170 -7.01 20.74 4.01
CA ARG A 170 -8.23 21.56 3.90
C ARG A 170 -9.46 20.69 3.61
N ALA A 171 -9.35 19.75 2.68
CA ALA A 171 -10.43 18.82 2.35
C ALA A 171 -10.77 17.90 3.53
N ALA A 172 -9.76 17.35 4.20
CA ALA A 172 -9.90 16.51 5.39
C ALA A 172 -10.67 17.22 6.51
N ARG A 173 -10.34 18.50 6.79
CA ARG A 173 -11.10 19.32 7.76
C ARG A 173 -12.57 19.48 7.39
N VAL A 174 -12.87 19.76 6.12
CA VAL A 174 -14.27 19.90 5.65
C VAL A 174 -15.04 18.58 5.77
N LEU A 175 -14.36 17.45 5.56
CA LEU A 175 -14.94 16.10 5.69
C LEU A 175 -15.00 15.60 7.15
N GLY A 176 -14.49 16.37 8.13
CA GLY A 176 -14.54 16.02 9.55
C GLY A 176 -13.45 15.04 10.02
N PHE A 177 -12.34 14.94 9.29
CA PHE A 177 -11.16 14.14 9.65
C PHE A 177 -10.23 14.88 10.61
N MET A 178 -10.30 16.21 10.65
CA MET A 178 -9.43 17.13 11.39
C MET A 178 -10.23 18.29 11.93
#